data_AF-A0A6N7GZL6-F1
#
_entry.id   AF-A0A6N7GZL6-F1
#
_cell.length_a   1.000
_cell.length_b   1.000
_cell.length_c   1.000
_cell.angle_alpha   90.00
_cell.angle_beta   90.00
_cell.angle_gamma   90.00
#
_symmetry.space_group_name_H-M   'P 1'
#
loop_
_entity.id
_entity.type
_entity.pdbx_description
1 polymer ?
#
loop_
_entity_poly.entity_id
_entity_poly.type
_entity_poly.pdbx_seq_one_letter_code
_entity_poly.pdbx_strand_id
1 'polypeptide(L)'
;MLDFVLDFISVSTFWTILLIVHSLLAVALLGALTHQAIAVTMPVRQAAGNFVDRFRAVPAAGYATAICVLWIVAFIMGAWIYTKYRIYIRIPIEQAGFWKTQGFFEMKEHVATIGLGLLPAYWYFWKNARDPQYDSARKWLTVLLAGIVWFNFLIGHIVNNVRGFGS
;
A
#
# COMPACT_ATOMS: atom_id res chain seq x y z
N MET A 1 -25.41 -8.63 6.49
CA MET A 1 -24.56 -7.49 6.93
C MET A 1 -24.31 -6.50 5.80
N LEU A 2 -24.10 -6.96 4.55
CA LEU A 2 -24.08 -6.08 3.36
C LEU A 2 -25.42 -5.35 3.16
N ASP A 3 -26.55 -6.06 3.34
CA ASP A 3 -27.89 -5.53 3.09
C ASP A 3 -28.23 -4.33 3.98
N PHE A 4 -27.83 -4.37 5.26
CA PHE A 4 -28.06 -3.27 6.20
C PHE A 4 -27.35 -1.97 5.80
N VAL A 5 -26.17 -2.03 5.18
CA VAL A 5 -25.43 -0.82 4.76
C VAL A 5 -26.02 -0.22 3.49
N LEU A 6 -26.53 -1.06 2.59
CA LEU A 6 -27.11 -0.64 1.31
C LEU A 6 -28.53 -0.05 1.45
N ASP A 7 -29.19 -0.26 2.59
CA ASP A 7 -30.48 0.39 2.91
C ASP A 7 -30.33 1.90 3.20
N PHE A 8 -29.14 2.35 3.64
CA PHE A 8 -28.89 3.76 4.00
C PHE A 8 -28.15 4.56 2.92
N ILE A 9 -27.39 3.91 2.04
CA ILE A 9 -26.61 4.58 1.00
C ILE A 9 -26.74 3.83 -0.33
N SER A 10 -26.77 4.57 -1.44
CA SER A 10 -26.82 3.96 -2.76
C SER A 10 -25.57 3.09 -3.00
N VAL A 11 -25.72 2.02 -3.79
CA VAL A 11 -24.60 1.13 -4.17
C VAL A 11 -23.45 1.93 -4.79
N SER A 12 -23.75 2.93 -5.62
CA SER A 12 -22.75 3.80 -6.22
C SER A 12 -21.96 4.57 -5.15
N THR A 13 -22.67 5.20 -4.21
CA THR A 13 -22.09 5.93 -3.08
C THR A 13 -21.19 5.04 -2.24
N PHE A 14 -21.62 3.80 -1.95
CA PHE A 14 -20.81 2.82 -1.23
C PHE A 14 -19.45 2.58 -1.90
N TRP A 15 -19.44 2.31 -3.20
CA TRP A 15 -18.19 2.06 -3.93
C TRP A 15 -17.28 3.28 -3.98
N THR A 16 -17.83 4.48 -4.11
CA THR A 16 -17.05 5.72 -4.08
C THR A 16 -16.41 5.94 -2.71
N ILE A 17 -17.17 5.75 -1.62
CA ILE A 17 -16.62 5.84 -0.26
C ILE A 17 -15.51 4.80 -0.06
N LEU A 18 -15.74 3.55 -0.46
CA LEU A 18 -14.74 2.49 -0.34
C LEU A 18 -13.44 2.82 -1.09
N LEU A 19 -13.55 3.35 -2.33
CA LEU A 19 -12.39 3.79 -3.10
C LEU A 19 -11.64 4.94 -2.41
N ILE A 20 -12.34 5.97 -1.95
CA ILE A 20 -11.73 7.11 -1.25
C ILE A 20 -11.00 6.64 0.01
N VAL A 21 -11.66 5.84 0.85
CA VAL A 21 -11.08 5.33 2.10
C VAL A 21 -9.87 4.45 1.81
N HIS A 22 -9.98 3.53 0.84
CA HIS A 22 -8.86 2.70 0.41
C HIS A 22 -7.68 3.54 -0.08
N SER A 23 -7.92 4.55 -0.92
CA SER A 23 -6.89 5.46 -1.42
C SER A 23 -6.19 6.23 -0.30
N LEU A 24 -6.94 6.75 0.68
CA LEU A 24 -6.35 7.45 1.84
C LEU A 24 -5.48 6.51 2.68
N LEU A 25 -5.93 5.28 2.93
CA LEU A 25 -5.14 4.27 3.64
C LEU A 25 -3.89 3.87 2.85
N ALA A 26 -3.99 3.74 1.53
CA ALA A 26 -2.86 3.45 0.66
C ALA A 26 -1.81 4.58 0.69
N VAL A 27 -2.23 5.85 0.69
CA VAL A 27 -1.33 7.01 0.85
C VAL A 27 -0.67 7.01 2.23
N ALA A 28 -1.43 6.73 3.29
CA ALA A 28 -0.89 6.63 4.64
C ALA A 28 0.16 5.51 4.76
N LEU A 29 -0.11 4.34 4.17
CA LEU A 29 0.82 3.21 4.10
C LEU A 29 2.08 3.58 3.30
N LEU A 30 1.91 4.21 2.14
CA LEU A 30 3.00 4.68 1.27
C LEU A 30 3.92 5.64 2.04
N GLY A 31 3.35 6.63 2.73
CA GLY A 31 4.08 7.57 3.57
C GLY A 31 4.82 6.88 4.72
N ALA A 32 4.13 6.02 5.47
CA ALA A 32 4.69 5.30 6.61
C ALA A 32 5.90 4.45 6.21
N LEU A 33 5.79 3.65 5.14
CA LEU A 33 6.89 2.83 4.63
C LEU A 33 8.03 3.68 4.06
N THR A 34 7.73 4.79 3.39
CA THR A 34 8.75 5.69 2.85
C THR A 34 9.57 6.35 3.96
N HIS A 35 8.91 6.86 5.00
CA HIS A 35 9.58 7.40 6.18
C HIS A 35 10.44 6.35 6.88
N GLN A 36 9.90 5.16 7.12
CA GLN A 36 10.64 4.10 7.80
C GLN A 36 11.82 3.61 6.94
N ALA A 37 11.65 3.46 5.63
CA ALA A 37 12.72 3.08 4.70
C ALA A 37 13.85 4.10 4.68
N ILE A 38 13.54 5.39 4.67
CA ILE A 38 14.56 6.45 4.72
C ILE A 38 15.27 6.46 6.09
N ALA A 39 14.55 6.28 7.20
CA ALA A 39 15.15 6.20 8.54
C ALA A 39 16.16 5.05 8.67
N VAL A 40 15.88 3.88 8.10
CA VAL A 40 16.79 2.71 8.17
C VAL A 40 17.92 2.74 7.13
N THR A 41 17.75 3.45 6.02
CA THR A 41 18.78 3.54 4.97
C THR A 41 19.72 4.72 5.17
N MET A 42 19.26 5.79 5.81
CA MET A 42 20.00 7.04 6.02
C MET A 42 19.97 7.50 7.49
N PRO A 43 20.40 6.67 8.46
CA PRO A 43 20.25 6.98 9.88
C PRO A 43 20.99 8.27 10.28
N VAL A 44 20.36 9.04 11.17
CA VAL A 44 20.94 10.28 11.72
C VAL A 44 22.03 9.94 12.73
N ARG A 45 23.21 10.55 12.58
CA ARG A 45 24.37 10.38 13.48
C ARG A 45 24.69 11.63 14.32
N GLN A 46 24.04 12.76 14.05
CA GLN A 46 24.24 14.06 14.70
C GLN A 46 22.92 14.85 14.76
N ALA A 47 22.82 15.88 15.60
CA ALA A 47 21.57 16.66 15.77
C ALA A 47 21.02 17.20 14.44
N ALA A 48 19.71 17.08 14.22
CA ALA A 48 19.06 17.38 12.95
C ALA A 48 19.09 18.88 12.61
N GLY A 49 19.84 19.26 11.58
CA GLY A 49 19.99 20.66 11.16
C GLY A 49 18.99 21.09 10.08
N ASN A 50 18.61 20.18 9.17
CA ASN A 50 17.76 20.48 8.02
C ASN A 50 16.51 19.59 7.92
N PHE A 51 15.66 19.83 6.91
CA PHE A 51 14.43 19.06 6.68
C PHE A 51 14.69 17.56 6.48
N VAL A 52 15.70 17.20 5.68
CA VAL A 52 16.04 15.80 5.38
C VAL A 52 16.50 15.07 6.66
N ASP A 53 17.25 15.75 7.52
CA ASP A 53 17.64 15.21 8.81
C ASP A 53 16.43 14.92 9.70
N ARG A 54 15.43 15.80 9.73
CA ARG A 54 14.20 15.56 10.48
C ARG A 54 13.38 14.42 9.88
N PHE A 55 13.29 14.36 8.55
CA PHE A 55 12.56 13.33 7.83
C PHE A 55 13.14 11.92 8.09
N ARG A 56 14.47 11.80 8.21
CA ARG A 56 15.17 10.52 8.47
C ARG A 56 15.39 10.23 9.97
N ALA A 57 15.15 11.18 10.87
CA ALA A 57 15.30 11.03 12.33
C ALA A 57 14.15 10.27 13.03
N VAL A 58 13.22 9.73 12.27
CA VAL A 58 12.00 9.12 12.80
C VAL A 58 12.30 7.79 13.50
N PRO A 59 11.68 7.49 14.67
CA PRO A 59 11.87 6.21 15.36
C PRO A 59 11.24 5.07 14.55
N ALA A 60 12.06 4.40 13.73
CA ALA A 60 11.61 3.42 12.75
C ALA A 60 10.81 2.25 13.36
N ALA A 61 11.12 1.82 14.59
CA ALA A 61 10.38 0.75 15.26
C ALA A 61 8.91 1.10 15.54
N GLY A 62 8.58 2.38 15.77
CA GLY A 62 7.21 2.83 16.04
C GLY A 62 6.26 2.65 14.87
N TYR A 63 6.78 2.51 13.65
CA TYR A 63 5.99 2.41 12.42
C TYR A 63 5.53 0.98 12.11
N ALA A 64 6.22 -0.04 12.64
CA ALA A 64 6.05 -1.40 12.15
C ALA A 64 4.63 -1.96 12.36
N THR A 65 4.05 -1.77 13.54
CA THR A 65 2.68 -2.24 13.81
C THR A 65 1.67 -1.45 12.98
N ALA A 66 1.83 -0.13 12.85
CA ALA A 66 0.96 0.70 12.04
C ALA A 66 1.00 0.29 10.56
N ILE A 67 2.19 0.01 10.01
CA ILE A 67 2.38 -0.47 8.64
C ILE A 67 1.66 -1.80 8.43
N CYS A 68 1.81 -2.77 9.35
CA CYS A 68 1.12 -4.05 9.25
C CYS A 68 -0.41 -3.88 9.23
N VAL A 69 -0.96 -3.06 10.14
CA VAL A 69 -2.40 -2.80 10.21
C VAL A 69 -2.90 -2.10 8.94
N LEU A 70 -2.22 -1.02 8.52
CA LEU A 70 -2.56 -0.29 7.30
C LEU A 70 -2.54 -1.20 6.08
N TRP A 71 -1.54 -2.06 5.96
CA TRP A 71 -1.45 -3.02 4.86
C TRP A 71 -2.63 -3.98 4.85
N ILE A 72 -2.94 -4.62 5.99
CA ILE A 72 -4.02 -5.61 6.07
C ILE A 72 -5.36 -4.96 5.74
N VAL A 73 -5.66 -3.79 6.32
CA VAL A 73 -6.93 -3.09 6.08
C VAL A 73 -7.02 -2.64 4.62
N ALA A 74 -5.96 -2.04 4.07
CA ALA A 74 -5.92 -1.62 2.67
C ALA A 74 -6.05 -2.81 1.72
N PHE A 75 -5.41 -3.95 2.02
CA PHE A 75 -5.50 -5.18 1.25
C PHE A 75 -6.92 -5.74 1.23
N ILE A 76 -7.60 -5.79 2.38
CA ILE A 76 -9.00 -6.29 2.47
C ILE A 76 -9.94 -5.40 1.65
N MET A 77 -9.83 -4.07 1.79
CA MET A 77 -10.63 -3.14 0.98
C MET A 77 -10.29 -3.26 -0.52
N GLY A 78 -9.00 -3.41 -0.85
CA GLY A 78 -8.51 -3.61 -2.21
C GLY A 78 -9.06 -4.90 -2.82
N ALA A 79 -9.11 -6.00 -2.06
CA ALA A 79 -9.70 -7.26 -2.49
C ALA A 79 -11.20 -7.12 -2.79
N TRP A 80 -11.92 -6.27 -2.06
CA TRP A 80 -13.31 -5.96 -2.37
C TRP A 80 -13.45 -5.10 -3.63
N ILE A 81 -12.62 -4.07 -3.80
CA ILE A 81 -12.57 -3.28 -5.04
C ILE A 81 -12.21 -4.16 -6.24
N TYR A 82 -11.33 -5.13 -6.04
CA TYR A 82 -10.88 -6.08 -7.05
C TYR A 82 -12.03 -6.93 -7.62
N THR A 83 -13.03 -7.30 -6.81
CA THR A 83 -14.19 -8.03 -7.35
C THR A 83 -14.98 -7.19 -8.35
N LYS A 84 -15.18 -5.90 -8.06
CA LYS A 84 -15.80 -4.95 -9.01
C LYS A 84 -14.95 -4.75 -10.26
N TYR A 85 -13.63 -4.68 -10.11
CA TYR A 85 -12.71 -4.64 -11.25
C TYR A 85 -12.90 -5.86 -12.17
N ARG A 86 -12.90 -7.07 -11.59
CA ARG A 86 -12.98 -8.33 -12.35
C ARG A 86 -14.29 -8.49 -13.12
N ILE A 87 -15.40 -8.02 -12.55
CA ILE A 87 -16.73 -8.19 -13.15
C ILE A 87 -17.03 -7.07 -14.16
N TYR A 88 -16.71 -5.81 -13.85
CA TYR A 88 -17.23 -4.66 -14.59
C TYR A 88 -16.17 -3.84 -15.35
N ILE A 89 -14.89 -3.99 -15.00
CA ILE A 89 -13.81 -3.11 -15.52
C ILE A 89 -12.91 -3.87 -16.47
N ARG A 90 -12.58 -5.11 -16.14
CA ARG A 90 -11.65 -5.95 -16.92
C ARG A 90 -12.08 -6.11 -18.37
N ILE A 91 -13.31 -6.59 -18.62
CA ILE A 91 -13.81 -6.88 -19.97
C ILE A 91 -13.73 -5.64 -20.89
N PRO A 92 -14.20 -4.44 -20.48
CA PRO A 92 -14.02 -3.23 -21.27
C PRO A 92 -12.55 -2.86 -21.55
N ILE A 93 -11.63 -3.06 -20.60
CA ILE A 93 -10.19 -2.79 -20.79
C ILE A 93 -9.59 -3.75 -21.83
N GLU A 94 -9.99 -5.03 -21.80
CA GLU A 94 -9.59 -6.04 -22.80
C GLU A 94 -10.14 -5.67 -24.18
N GLN A 95 -11.43 -5.33 -24.26
CA GLN A 95 -12.08 -4.92 -25.51
C GLN A 95 -11.47 -3.65 -26.13
N ALA A 96 -11.00 -2.72 -25.29
CA ALA A 96 -10.28 -1.52 -25.73
C ALA A 96 -8.80 -1.79 -26.13
N GLY A 97 -8.32 -3.03 -26.00
CA GLY A 97 -6.95 -3.41 -26.36
C GLY A 97 -5.88 -2.99 -25.35
N PHE A 98 -6.25 -2.58 -24.13
CA PHE A 98 -5.32 -2.15 -23.08
C PHE A 98 -4.72 -3.31 -22.29
N TRP A 99 -4.23 -4.34 -22.99
CA TRP A 99 -3.72 -5.58 -22.42
C TRP A 99 -2.55 -5.38 -21.45
N LYS A 100 -1.67 -4.40 -21.74
CA LYS A 100 -0.53 -4.07 -20.85
C LYS A 100 -1.02 -3.48 -19.53
N THR A 101 -1.95 -2.52 -19.58
CA THR A 101 -2.55 -1.90 -18.40
C THR A 101 -3.20 -2.96 -17.50
N GLN A 102 -3.97 -3.86 -18.10
CA GLN A 102 -4.54 -5.00 -17.39
C GLN A 102 -3.46 -5.90 -16.79
N GLY A 103 -2.44 -6.27 -17.57
CA GLY A 103 -1.37 -7.15 -17.09
C GLY A 103 -0.63 -6.57 -15.89
N PHE A 104 -0.31 -5.27 -15.91
CA PHE A 104 0.27 -4.58 -14.77
C PHE A 104 -0.68 -4.54 -13.56
N PHE A 105 -1.97 -4.33 -13.79
CA PHE A 105 -2.97 -4.36 -12.72
C PHE A 105 -3.03 -5.74 -12.04
N GLU A 106 -3.10 -6.82 -12.81
CA GLU A 106 -3.10 -8.19 -12.25
C GLU A 106 -1.76 -8.48 -11.53
N MET A 107 -0.63 -8.01 -12.07
CA MET A 107 0.67 -8.15 -11.43
C MET A 107 0.73 -7.45 -10.07
N LYS A 108 0.15 -6.25 -9.93
CA LYS A 108 0.12 -5.56 -8.61
C LYS A 108 -0.67 -6.33 -7.56
N GLU A 109 -1.71 -7.07 -7.93
CA GLU A 109 -2.46 -7.90 -6.97
C GLU A 109 -1.59 -9.04 -6.42
N HIS A 110 -0.80 -9.69 -7.27
CA HIS A 110 0.16 -10.70 -6.84
C HIS A 110 1.27 -10.11 -5.96
N VAL A 111 1.81 -8.95 -6.35
CA VAL A 111 2.86 -8.26 -5.62
C VAL A 111 2.37 -7.75 -4.26
N ALA A 112 1.12 -7.26 -4.16
CA ALA A 112 0.45 -6.95 -2.91
C ALA A 112 0.30 -8.18 -1.99
N THR A 113 -0.04 -9.33 -2.57
CA THR A 113 -0.18 -10.60 -1.84
C THR A 113 1.17 -11.11 -1.31
N ILE A 114 2.25 -10.95 -2.09
CA ILE A 114 3.61 -11.25 -1.62
C ILE A 114 3.95 -10.39 -0.40
N GLY A 115 3.72 -9.08 -0.47
CA GLY A 115 3.98 -8.20 0.68
C GLY A 115 3.12 -8.54 1.90
N LEU A 116 1.87 -8.97 1.71
CA LEU A 116 1.01 -9.49 2.78
C LEU A 116 1.65 -10.72 3.46
N GLY A 117 2.16 -11.67 2.68
CA GLY A 117 2.84 -12.86 3.19
C GLY A 117 4.15 -12.57 3.94
N LEU A 118 4.78 -11.42 3.67
CA LEU A 118 6.00 -10.97 4.33
C LEU A 118 5.74 -10.26 5.68
N LEU A 119 4.51 -9.82 5.95
CA LEU A 119 4.19 -9.03 7.16
C LEU A 119 4.52 -9.74 8.48
N PRO A 120 4.29 -11.06 8.67
CA PRO A 120 4.63 -11.72 9.93
C PRO A 120 6.14 -11.68 10.23
N ALA A 121 6.99 -11.93 9.22
CA ALA A 121 8.44 -11.85 9.36
C ALA A 121 8.89 -10.40 9.62
N TYR A 122 8.33 -9.45 8.87
CA TYR A 122 8.59 -8.03 9.06
C TYR A 122 8.26 -7.57 10.48
N TRP A 123 7.06 -7.90 10.97
CA TRP A 123 6.62 -7.55 12.31
C TRP A 123 7.50 -8.20 13.38
N TYR A 124 7.87 -9.48 13.20
CA TYR A 124 8.76 -10.18 14.12
C TYR A 124 10.12 -9.49 14.26
N PHE A 125 10.77 -9.13 13.15
CA PHE A 125 12.08 -8.47 13.20
C PHE A 125 12.01 -7.07 13.84
N TRP A 126 10.90 -6.34 13.63
CA TRP A 126 10.70 -5.02 14.24
C TRP A 126 10.25 -5.06 15.69
N LYS A 127 9.49 -6.08 16.11
CA LYS A 127 9.20 -6.33 17.53
C LYS A 127 10.48 -6.53 18.33
N ASN A 128 11.49 -7.14 17.72
CA ASN A 128 12.82 -7.37 18.28
C ASN A 128 13.83 -6.29 17.85
N ALA A 129 13.41 -5.01 17.76
CA ALA A 129 14.23 -3.90 17.27
C ALA A 129 15.57 -3.70 18.01
N ARG A 130 15.69 -4.18 19.26
CA ARG A 130 16.91 -4.07 20.07
C ARG A 130 17.97 -5.12 19.72
N ASP A 131 17.60 -6.17 19.00
CA ASP A 131 18.54 -7.22 18.60
C ASP A 131 19.30 -6.80 17.33
N PRO A 132 20.64 -6.60 17.39
CA PRO A 132 21.44 -6.20 16.23
C PRO A 132 21.50 -7.25 15.13
N GLN A 133 21.28 -8.54 15.44
CA GLN A 133 21.33 -9.62 14.43
C GLN A 133 20.28 -9.43 13.33
N TYR A 134 19.20 -8.72 13.64
CA TYR A 134 18.10 -8.47 12.72
C TYR A 134 18.18 -7.12 11.99
N ASP A 135 19.24 -6.31 12.18
CA ASP A 135 19.36 -4.98 11.56
C ASP A 135 19.25 -5.04 10.03
N SER A 136 20.00 -5.96 9.41
CA SER A 136 19.97 -6.15 7.95
C SER A 136 18.59 -6.60 7.46
N ALA A 137 17.98 -7.56 8.16
CA ALA A 137 16.66 -8.09 7.82
C ALA A 137 15.59 -7.00 7.91
N ARG A 138 15.57 -6.21 8.99
CA ARG A 138 14.67 -5.05 9.15
C ARG A 138 14.83 -4.05 8.02
N LYS A 139 16.08 -3.66 7.71
CA LYS A 139 16.39 -2.67 6.67
C LYS A 139 15.87 -3.13 5.31
N TRP A 140 16.29 -4.31 4.85
CA TRP A 140 15.97 -4.77 3.50
C TRP A 140 14.51 -5.15 3.33
N LEU A 141 13.88 -5.71 4.36
CA LEU A 141 12.46 -6.03 4.31
C LEU A 141 11.60 -4.75 4.28
N THR A 142 12.00 -3.71 5.02
CA THR A 142 11.35 -2.39 4.95
C THR A 142 11.48 -1.77 3.55
N VAL A 143 12.68 -1.82 2.96
CA VAL A 143 12.92 -1.30 1.60
C VAL A 143 12.12 -2.07 0.55
N LEU A 144 12.06 -3.41 0.65
CA LEU A 144 11.27 -4.25 -0.24
C LEU A 144 9.78 -3.90 -0.14
N LEU A 145 9.22 -3.84 1.07
CA LEU A 145 7.82 -3.48 1.29
C LEU A 145 7.52 -2.06 0.79
N ALA A 146 8.43 -1.10 0.98
CA ALA A 146 8.28 0.24 0.42
C ALA A 146 8.23 0.22 -1.11
N GLY A 147 9.13 -0.54 -1.76
CA GLY A 147 9.13 -0.72 -3.22
C GLY A 147 7.83 -1.34 -3.74
N ILE A 148 7.33 -2.38 -3.05
CA ILE A 148 6.05 -3.03 -3.37
C ILE A 148 4.89 -2.03 -3.28
N VAL A 149 4.81 -1.24 -2.20
CA VAL A 149 3.71 -0.28 -2.01
C VAL A 149 3.78 0.85 -3.03
N TRP A 150 4.97 1.37 -3.35
CA TRP A 150 5.15 2.34 -4.43
C TRP A 150 4.69 1.79 -5.78
N PHE A 151 5.09 0.57 -6.13
CA PHE A 151 4.65 -0.10 -7.35
C PHE A 151 3.13 -0.23 -7.41
N ASN A 152 2.52 -0.77 -6.34
CA ASN A 152 1.07 -0.98 -6.26
C ASN A 152 0.30 0.35 -6.36
N PHE A 153 0.79 1.39 -5.71
CA PHE A 153 0.20 2.74 -5.72
C PHE A 153 0.22 3.34 -7.13
N LEU A 154 1.37 3.30 -7.81
CA LEU A 154 1.53 3.85 -9.16
C LEU A 154 0.65 3.13 -10.19
N ILE A 155 0.67 1.79 -10.20
CA ILE A 155 -0.17 1.00 -11.11
C ILE A 155 -1.65 1.21 -10.82
N GLY A 156 -2.04 1.29 -9.54
CA GLY A 156 -3.41 1.60 -9.14
C GLY A 156 -3.90 2.94 -9.70
N HIS A 157 -3.07 3.99 -9.62
CA HIS A 157 -3.39 5.30 -10.18
C HIS A 157 -3.48 5.29 -11.70
N ILE A 158 -2.52 4.64 -12.38
CA ILE A 158 -2.52 4.55 -13.84
C ILE A 158 -3.81 3.86 -14.33
N VAL A 159 -4.20 2.74 -13.72
CA VAL A 159 -5.39 1.99 -14.15
C VAL A 159 -6.67 2.77 -13.85
N ASN A 160 -6.74 3.47 -12.72
CA ASN A 160 -7.85 4.37 -12.42
C ASN A 160 -7.97 5.49 -13.47
N ASN A 161 -6.85 6.04 -13.93
CA ASN A 161 -6.80 7.11 -14.93
C ASN A 161 -6.97 6.61 -16.38
N VAL A 162 -6.83 5.31 -16.66
CA VAL A 162 -7.08 4.75 -18.01
C VAL A 162 -8.58 4.77 -18.35
N ARG A 163 -9.46 4.76 -17.34
CA ARG A 163 -10.87 5.14 -17.53
C ARG A 163 -11.11 6.66 -17.55
N GLY A 164 -10.06 7.46 -17.40
CA GLY A 164 -10.08 8.91 -17.32
C GLY A 164 -9.16 9.60 -18.34
N PHE A 165 -9.32 9.32 -19.63
CA PHE A 165 -9.33 10.44 -20.58
C PHE A 165 -10.48 11.33 -20.09
N GLY A 166 -10.17 12.47 -19.46
CA GLY A 166 -11.10 13.18 -18.56
C GLY A 166 -12.49 13.38 -19.15
N SER A 167 -13.53 13.23 -18.31
CA SER A 167 -14.97 13.21 -18.66
C SER A 167 -15.44 12.05 -19.52
#